data_AF-A0A5C0WEI5-F1
#
_entry.id   AF-A0A5C0WEI5-F1
#
_cell.length_a   1.000
_cell.length_b   1.000
_cell.length_c   1.000
_cell.angle_alpha   90.00
_cell.angle_beta   90.00
_cell.angle_gamma   90.00
#
_symmetry.space_group_name_H-M   'P 1'
#
loop_
_entity.id
_entity.type
_entity.pdbx_description
1 polymer ?
#
loop_
_entity_poly.entity_id
_entity_poly.type
_entity_poly.pdbx_seq_one_letter_code
_entity_poly.pdbx_strand_id
1 'polypeptide(L)'
;MEQAALKKMRTKQIIVSNLITGIIIVAFYILIQLSDIRFTHFFLCLGIIMLFLSIYGFIKKGSTKSFIPIFEQIAIYEKEKLGEEWEKEKRTENISRVVLSGLMFLQSFSFQDVTIPFLSIQPILLLFLLFVTLALINVSMLYRFRKIDRSTEAHGLKGFTKESNMMAMALGLLSVIVIFGFIVIFFLP
;
A
#
# COMPACT_ATOMS: atom_id res chain seq x y z
N MET A 1 -22.14 -2.91 -15.72
CA MET A 1 -21.87 -1.46 -15.59
C MET A 1 -21.52 -0.90 -16.96
N GLU A 2 -22.06 0.25 -17.34
CA GLU A 2 -21.75 0.90 -18.61
C GLU A 2 -20.27 1.34 -18.66
N GLN A 3 -19.62 1.25 -19.83
CA GLN A 3 -18.18 1.56 -19.97
C GLN A 3 -17.82 2.98 -19.52
N ALA A 4 -18.69 3.96 -19.78
CA ALA A 4 -18.50 5.35 -19.35
C ALA A 4 -18.51 5.48 -17.81
N ALA A 5 -19.43 4.77 -17.14
CA ALA A 5 -19.51 4.74 -15.69
C ALA A 5 -18.28 4.07 -15.07
N LEU A 6 -17.81 2.96 -15.66
CA LEU A 6 -16.59 2.27 -15.22
C LEU A 6 -15.35 3.17 -15.31
N LYS A 7 -15.16 3.86 -16.45
CA LYS A 7 -14.05 4.79 -16.63
C LYS A 7 -14.08 5.90 -15.58
N LYS A 8 -15.26 6.50 -15.35
CA LYS A 8 -15.45 7.54 -14.32
C LYS A 8 -15.12 7.02 -12.91
N MET A 9 -15.52 5.80 -12.57
CA MET A 9 -15.19 5.16 -11.30
C MET A 9 -13.67 4.95 -11.14
N ARG A 10 -12.99 4.40 -12.16
CA ARG A 10 -11.53 4.18 -12.12
C ARG A 10 -10.73 5.48 -12.04
N THR A 11 -11.14 6.53 -12.75
CA THR A 11 -10.51 7.86 -12.63
C THR A 11 -10.64 8.41 -11.22
N LYS A 12 -11.84 8.31 -10.62
CA LYS A 12 -12.04 8.73 -9.22
C LYS A 12 -11.21 7.90 -8.25
N GLN A 13 -11.08 6.59 -8.47
CA GLN A 13 -10.22 5.72 -7.67
C GLN A 13 -8.77 6.23 -7.64
N ILE A 14 -8.20 6.52 -8.81
CA ILE A 14 -6.82 7.02 -8.93
C ILE A 14 -6.66 8.35 -8.18
N ILE A 15 -7.55 9.31 -8.44
CA ILE A 15 -7.47 10.64 -7.83
C ILE A 15 -7.57 10.55 -6.31
N VAL A 16 -8.57 9.84 -5.80
CA VAL A 16 -8.81 9.72 -4.35
C VAL A 16 -7.67 8.96 -3.67
N SER A 17 -7.19 7.87 -4.26
CA SER A 17 -6.04 7.11 -3.70
C SER A 17 -4.78 7.98 -3.63
N ASN A 18 -4.41 8.66 -4.73
CA ASN A 18 -3.22 9.51 -4.75
C ASN A 18 -3.33 10.69 -3.77
N LEU A 19 -4.52 11.31 -3.68
CA LEU A 19 -4.77 12.40 -2.74
C LEU A 19 -4.63 11.93 -1.29
N ILE A 20 -5.27 10.81 -0.92
CA ILE A 20 -5.17 10.23 0.43
C ILE A 20 -3.73 9.87 0.75
N THR A 21 -3.02 9.21 -0.16
CA THR A 21 -1.60 8.86 0.04
C THR A 21 -0.75 10.11 0.25
N GLY A 22 -0.92 11.15 -0.56
CA GLY A 22 -0.20 12.41 -0.40
C GLY A 22 -0.49 13.07 0.94
N ILE A 23 -1.76 13.16 1.33
CA ILE A 23 -2.17 13.70 2.63
C ILE A 23 -1.54 12.91 3.78
N ILE A 24 -1.59 11.57 3.74
CA ILE A 24 -1.02 10.73 4.79
C ILE A 24 0.49 10.95 4.90
N ILE A 25 1.22 10.96 3.79
CA ILE A 25 2.68 11.16 3.80
C ILE A 25 3.05 12.53 4.37
N VAL A 26 2.36 13.60 3.94
CA VAL A 26 2.62 14.96 4.42
C VAL A 26 2.24 15.10 5.89
N ALA A 27 1.08 14.59 6.30
CA ALA A 27 0.65 14.62 7.71
C ALA A 27 1.64 13.86 8.59
N PHE A 28 2.09 12.68 8.14
CA PHE A 28 3.06 11.88 8.86
C PHE A 28 4.42 12.60 8.97
N TYR A 29 4.87 13.24 7.89
CA TYR A 29 6.08 14.08 7.91
C TYR A 29 5.99 15.21 8.93
N ILE A 30 4.90 15.97 8.95
CA ILE A 30 4.67 17.05 9.94
C ILE A 30 4.67 16.49 11.36
N LEU A 31 4.05 15.33 11.58
CA LEU A 31 3.97 14.71 12.90
C LEU A 31 5.35 14.30 13.43
N ILE A 32 6.19 13.68 12.59
CA ILE A 32 7.58 13.37 12.96
C ILE A 32 8.35 14.66 13.28
N GLN A 33 8.20 15.72 12.47
CA GLN A 33 8.87 17.01 12.69
C GLN A 33 8.52 17.65 14.04
N LEU A 34 7.27 17.53 14.48
CA LEU A 34 6.81 18.13 15.73
C LEU A 34 7.18 17.32 16.98
N SER A 35 7.51 16.03 16.82
CA SER A 35 7.57 15.08 17.95
C SER A 35 8.95 14.45 18.17
N ASP A 36 9.99 14.87 17.43
CA ASP A 36 11.37 14.33 17.49
C ASP A 36 11.41 12.78 17.56
N ILE A 37 10.58 12.14 16.73
CA ILE A 37 10.37 10.70 16.76
C ILE A 37 11.65 9.99 16.29
N ARG A 38 12.21 9.15 17.17
CA ARG A 38 13.32 8.23 16.83
C ARG A 38 12.83 7.06 15.97
N PHE A 39 13.74 6.43 15.23
CA PHE A 39 13.45 5.25 14.41
C PHE A 39 12.72 4.13 15.17
N THR A 40 13.11 3.86 16.41
CA THR A 40 12.43 2.91 17.30
C THR A 40 10.93 3.19 17.41
N HIS A 41 10.57 4.40 17.83
CA HIS A 41 9.17 4.79 18.04
C HIS A 41 8.39 4.80 16.72
N PHE A 42 9.02 5.25 15.63
CA PHE A 42 8.43 5.25 14.30
C PHE A 42 8.01 3.83 13.88
N PHE A 43 8.94 2.87 13.93
CA PHE A 43 8.66 1.49 13.55
C PHE A 43 7.69 0.79 14.51
N LEU A 44 7.77 1.09 15.81
CA LEU A 44 6.80 0.61 16.79
C LEU A 44 5.38 1.06 16.45
N CYS A 45 5.17 2.35 16.22
CA CYS A 45 3.88 2.91 15.84
C CYS A 45 3.37 2.32 14.53
N LEU A 46 4.24 2.19 13.51
CA LEU A 46 3.86 1.57 12.24
C LEU A 46 3.42 0.11 12.44
N GLY A 47 4.16 -0.66 13.23
CA GLY A 47 3.84 -2.04 13.57
C GLY A 47 2.49 -2.17 14.26
N ILE A 48 2.19 -1.30 15.22
CA ILE A 48 0.90 -1.23 15.91
C ILE A 48 -0.23 -0.92 14.91
N ILE A 49 -0.08 0.11 14.08
CA ILE A 49 -1.09 0.50 13.08
C ILE A 49 -1.37 -0.66 12.11
N MET A 50 -0.33 -1.32 11.60
CA MET A 50 -0.49 -2.44 10.67
C MET A 50 -1.19 -3.64 11.32
N LEU A 51 -0.89 -3.91 12.60
CA LEU A 51 -1.55 -4.97 13.36
C LEU A 51 -3.04 -4.68 13.53
N PHE A 52 -3.39 -3.47 13.97
CA PHE A 52 -4.78 -3.04 14.11
C PHE A 52 -5.55 -3.12 12.79
N LEU A 53 -4.95 -2.62 11.69
CA LEU A 53 -5.56 -2.70 10.36
C LEU A 53 -5.77 -4.14 9.91
N SER A 54 -4.86 -5.05 10.24
CA SER A 54 -4.99 -6.47 9.94
C SER A 54 -6.11 -7.13 10.75
N ILE A 55 -6.14 -6.90 12.08
CA ILE A 55 -7.20 -7.41 12.97
C ILE A 55 -8.56 -6.92 12.51
N TYR A 56 -8.70 -5.62 12.26
CA TYR A 56 -9.93 -5.03 11.71
C TYR A 56 -10.32 -5.68 10.38
N GLY A 57 -9.34 -5.91 9.49
CA GLY A 57 -9.55 -6.60 8.21
C GLY A 57 -10.07 -8.04 8.37
N PHE A 58 -9.54 -8.81 9.33
CA PHE A 58 -10.03 -10.16 9.62
C PHE A 58 -11.43 -10.16 10.22
N ILE A 59 -11.74 -9.24 11.13
CA ILE A 59 -13.08 -9.07 11.73
C ILE A 59 -14.11 -8.76 10.64
N LYS A 60 -13.75 -7.93 9.67
CA LYS A 60 -14.62 -7.48 8.59
C LYS A 60 -15.01 -8.58 7.60
N LYS A 61 -14.34 -9.75 7.62
CA LYS A 61 -14.68 -10.99 6.86
C LYS A 61 -15.23 -10.74 5.45
N GLY A 62 -14.51 -9.95 4.65
CA GLY A 62 -14.90 -9.73 3.26
C GLY A 62 -16.09 -8.79 3.05
N SER A 63 -16.43 -7.95 4.01
CA SER A 63 -17.38 -6.85 3.77
C SER A 63 -16.79 -5.81 2.80
N THR A 64 -17.62 -5.36 1.85
CA THR A 64 -17.30 -4.31 0.89
C THR A 64 -17.49 -2.90 1.45
N LYS A 65 -18.11 -2.78 2.64
CA LYS A 65 -18.43 -1.49 3.26
C LYS A 65 -17.19 -0.61 3.40
N SER A 66 -17.27 0.67 3.06
CA SER A 66 -16.15 1.59 3.23
C SER A 66 -16.65 2.92 3.78
N PHE A 67 -15.82 3.58 4.58
CA PHE A 67 -16.09 4.96 4.99
C PHE A 67 -16.09 5.93 3.80
N ILE A 68 -15.27 5.63 2.78
CA ILE A 68 -15.19 6.44 1.56
C ILE A 68 -16.02 5.76 0.47
N PRO A 69 -17.11 6.39 -0.02
CA PRO A 69 -18.07 5.73 -0.91
C PRO A 69 -17.48 5.18 -2.20
N ILE A 70 -16.46 5.85 -2.77
CA ILE A 70 -15.82 5.38 -4.00
C ILE A 70 -15.18 3.99 -3.80
N PHE A 71 -14.55 3.74 -2.66
CA PHE A 71 -13.92 2.45 -2.36
C PHE A 71 -14.95 1.35 -2.09
N GLU A 72 -16.12 1.69 -1.55
CA GLU A 72 -17.23 0.72 -1.45
C GLU A 72 -17.74 0.33 -2.83
N GLN A 73 -17.96 1.30 -3.72
CA GLN A 73 -18.39 1.04 -5.11
C GLN A 73 -17.40 0.13 -5.85
N ILE A 74 -16.11 0.41 -5.71
CA ILE A 74 -15.05 -0.43 -6.30
C ILE A 74 -15.05 -1.82 -5.68
N ALA A 75 -15.17 -1.93 -4.36
CA ALA A 75 -15.15 -3.22 -3.67
C ALA A 75 -16.34 -4.11 -4.07
N ILE A 76 -17.53 -3.54 -4.24
CA ILE A 76 -18.71 -4.25 -4.75
C ILE A 76 -18.43 -4.78 -6.16
N TYR A 77 -18.02 -3.89 -7.08
CA TYR A 77 -17.74 -4.27 -8.46
C TYR A 77 -16.65 -5.35 -8.58
N GLU A 78 -15.55 -5.22 -7.83
CA GLU A 78 -14.45 -6.19 -7.89
C GLU A 78 -14.81 -7.51 -7.22
N LYS A 79 -15.63 -7.49 -6.15
CA LYS A 79 -16.13 -8.70 -5.51
C LYS A 79 -17.06 -9.49 -6.44
N GLU A 80 -17.95 -8.80 -7.16
CA GLU A 80 -18.82 -9.41 -8.17
C GLU A 80 -18.01 -10.08 -9.29
N LYS A 81 -16.91 -9.46 -9.73
CA LYS A 81 -16.03 -9.98 -10.79
C LYS A 81 -15.14 -11.14 -10.34
N LEU A 82 -14.52 -11.03 -9.17
CA LEU A 82 -13.51 -11.98 -8.69
C LEU A 82 -14.09 -13.14 -7.89
N GLY A 83 -15.30 -12.99 -7.33
CA GLY A 83 -15.94 -14.03 -6.52
C GLY A 83 -15.05 -14.50 -5.36
N GLU A 84 -14.78 -15.80 -5.30
CA GLU A 84 -13.93 -16.39 -4.25
C GLU A 84 -12.48 -15.87 -4.26
N GLU A 85 -11.95 -15.48 -5.42
CA GLU A 85 -10.60 -14.90 -5.48
C GLU A 85 -10.52 -13.56 -4.76
N TRP A 86 -11.63 -12.84 -4.64
CA TRP A 86 -11.67 -11.60 -3.86
C TRP A 86 -11.46 -11.87 -2.37
N GLU A 87 -12.12 -12.91 -1.82
CA GLU A 87 -11.96 -13.30 -0.42
C GLU A 87 -10.55 -13.83 -0.14
N LYS A 88 -9.98 -14.61 -1.07
CA LYS A 88 -8.59 -15.06 -0.99
C LYS A 88 -7.62 -13.88 -1.00
N GLU A 89 -7.80 -12.92 -1.91
CA GLU A 89 -7.00 -11.70 -1.96
C GLU A 89 -7.08 -10.93 -0.64
N LYS A 90 -8.28 -10.70 -0.10
CA LYS A 90 -8.46 -9.99 1.17
C LYS A 90 -7.82 -10.72 2.35
N ARG A 91 -7.92 -12.05 2.38
CA ARG A 91 -7.24 -12.85 3.40
C ARG A 91 -5.73 -12.72 3.28
N THR A 92 -5.16 -12.83 2.08
CA THR A 92 -3.72 -12.70 1.87
C THR A 92 -3.23 -11.29 2.20
N GLU A 93 -3.96 -10.24 1.82
CA GLU A 93 -3.65 -8.85 2.18
C GLU A 93 -3.54 -8.68 3.70
N ASN A 94 -4.48 -9.22 4.47
CA ASN A 94 -4.44 -9.15 5.93
C ASN A 94 -3.30 -9.98 6.53
N ILE A 95 -3.00 -11.18 6.00
CA ILE A 95 -1.84 -11.98 6.41
C ILE A 95 -0.54 -11.19 6.16
N SER A 96 -0.39 -10.60 4.97
CA SER A 96 0.77 -9.76 4.64
C SER A 96 0.92 -8.59 5.60
N ARG A 97 -0.18 -7.96 6.04
CA ARG A 97 -0.15 -6.91 7.09
C ARG A 97 0.35 -7.43 8.44
N VAL A 98 -0.01 -8.66 8.85
CA VAL A 98 0.53 -9.27 10.08
C VAL A 98 2.03 -9.47 9.94
N VAL A 99 2.48 -10.03 8.82
CA VAL A 99 3.91 -10.25 8.55
C VAL A 99 4.67 -8.92 8.59
N LEU A 100 4.15 -7.89 7.90
CA LEU A 100 4.76 -6.56 7.89
C LEU A 100 4.78 -5.94 9.29
N SER A 101 3.71 -6.09 10.09
CA SER A 101 3.70 -5.65 11.49
C SER A 101 4.80 -6.30 12.32
N GLY A 102 4.96 -7.62 12.21
CA GLY A 102 6.05 -8.35 12.86
C GLY A 102 7.43 -7.84 12.44
N LEU A 103 7.64 -7.60 11.14
CA LEU A 103 8.88 -7.00 10.63
C LEU A 103 9.11 -5.60 11.21
N MET A 104 8.09 -4.75 11.32
CA MET A 104 8.22 -3.42 11.92
C MET A 104 8.60 -3.49 13.40
N PHE A 105 8.03 -4.43 14.16
CA PHE A 105 8.46 -4.64 15.54
C PHE A 105 9.92 -5.08 15.63
N LEU A 106 10.35 -6.02 14.78
CA LEU A 106 11.76 -6.40 14.72
C LEU A 106 12.67 -5.21 14.42
N GLN A 107 12.31 -4.37 13.43
CA GLN A 107 13.06 -3.15 13.13
C GLN A 107 13.10 -2.17 14.31
N SER A 108 11.98 -2.01 15.02
CA SER A 108 11.95 -1.19 16.24
C SER A 108 12.96 -1.66 17.28
N PHE A 109 13.06 -2.97 17.53
CA PHE A 109 14.04 -3.53 18.47
C PHE A 109 15.47 -3.39 17.97
N SER A 110 15.72 -3.56 16.67
CA SER A 110 17.06 -3.43 16.08
C SER A 110 17.60 -1.99 16.10
N PHE A 111 16.74 -0.98 16.08
CA PHE A 111 17.14 0.44 16.04
C PHE A 111 17.14 1.14 17.40
N GLN A 112 17.09 0.41 18.53
CA GLN A 112 17.06 1.00 19.87
C GLN A 112 18.24 1.93 20.17
N ASP A 113 19.44 1.58 19.68
CA ASP A 113 20.67 2.33 19.93
C ASP A 113 20.90 3.47 18.92
N VAL A 114 20.04 3.59 17.90
CA VAL A 114 20.13 4.68 16.92
C VAL A 114 19.45 5.92 17.50
N THR A 115 20.29 6.81 18.04
CA THR A 115 19.86 8.09 18.62
C THR A 115 19.62 9.19 17.58
N ILE A 116 20.02 8.95 16.33
CA ILE A 116 19.78 9.87 15.22
C ILE A 116 18.26 10.01 15.02
N PRO A 117 17.70 11.22 15.14
CA PRO A 117 16.29 11.45 14.81
C PRO A 117 16.02 10.98 13.38
N PHE A 118 14.82 10.47 13.12
CA PHE A 118 14.41 10.01 11.78
C PHE A 118 14.66 11.06 10.68
N LEU A 119 14.76 12.33 11.08
CA LEU A 119 14.73 13.53 10.25
C LEU A 119 16.06 14.23 10.00
N SER A 120 17.21 13.61 10.30
CA SER A 120 18.45 14.00 9.61
C SER A 120 18.43 13.65 8.11
N ILE A 121 17.37 12.97 7.66
CA ILE A 121 17.09 12.64 6.27
C ILE A 121 16.78 13.92 5.47
N GLN A 122 17.54 14.15 4.39
CA GLN A 122 17.37 15.30 3.51
C GLN A 122 15.97 15.34 2.85
N PRO A 123 15.33 16.52 2.72
CA PRO A 123 14.03 16.67 2.06
C PRO A 123 13.94 16.05 0.66
N ILE A 124 15.06 15.98 -0.05
CA ILE A 124 15.14 15.35 -1.37
C ILE A 124 14.87 13.85 -1.33
N LEU A 125 15.30 13.14 -0.28
CA LEU A 125 15.00 11.71 -0.11
C LEU A 125 13.51 11.50 0.15
N LEU A 126 12.87 12.36 0.93
CA LEU A 126 11.42 12.29 1.17
C LEU A 126 10.62 12.50 -0.12
N LEU A 127 10.96 13.53 -0.91
CA LEU A 127 10.31 13.78 -2.20
C LEU A 127 10.49 12.59 -3.13
N PHE A 128 11.70 12.03 -3.19
CA PHE A 128 11.97 10.83 -3.97
C PHE A 128 11.11 9.63 -3.54
N LEU A 129 11.04 9.34 -2.24
CA LEU A 129 10.21 8.26 -1.69
C LEU A 129 8.71 8.46 -1.95
N LEU A 130 8.24 9.71 -1.90
CA LEU A 130 6.88 10.08 -2.26
C LEU A 130 6.60 9.73 -3.73
N PHE A 131 7.45 10.16 -4.66
CA PHE A 131 7.27 9.87 -6.09
C PHE A 131 7.34 8.37 -6.40
N VAL A 132 8.28 7.63 -5.79
CA VAL A 132 8.37 6.17 -5.95
C VAL A 132 7.10 5.50 -5.43
N THR A 133 6.60 5.90 -4.27
CA THR A 133 5.39 5.34 -3.67
C THR A 133 4.16 5.62 -4.53
N LEU A 134 4.00 6.85 -5.02
CA LEU A 134 2.92 7.20 -5.96
C LEU A 134 3.03 6.38 -7.25
N ALA A 135 4.24 6.22 -7.81
CA ALA A 135 4.43 5.41 -9.00
C ALA A 135 4.01 3.95 -8.77
N LEU A 136 4.44 3.34 -7.65
CA LEU A 136 4.07 1.96 -7.30
C LEU A 136 2.56 1.78 -7.16
N ILE A 137 1.87 2.70 -6.47
CA ILE A 137 0.42 2.67 -6.31
C ILE A 137 -0.28 2.76 -7.66
N ASN A 138 0.14 3.69 -8.52
CA ASN A 138 -0.48 3.89 -9.84
C ASN A 138 -0.21 2.71 -10.78
N VAL A 139 1.00 2.16 -10.81
CA VAL A 139 1.33 0.97 -11.62
C VAL A 139 0.52 -0.25 -11.15
N SER A 140 0.43 -0.45 -9.83
CA SER A 140 -0.37 -1.55 -9.25
C SER A 140 -1.86 -1.42 -9.60
N MET A 141 -2.42 -0.21 -9.51
CA MET A 141 -3.79 0.07 -9.93
C MET A 141 -4.00 -0.19 -11.43
N LEU A 142 -3.10 0.28 -12.29
CA LEU A 142 -3.19 0.08 -13.74
C LEU A 142 -3.15 -1.41 -14.11
N TYR A 143 -2.29 -2.19 -13.47
CA TYR A 143 -2.26 -3.64 -13.64
C TYR A 143 -3.61 -4.28 -13.25
N ARG A 144 -4.11 -3.94 -12.05
CA ARG A 144 -5.40 -4.44 -11.53
C ARG A 144 -6.55 -4.10 -12.48
N PHE A 145 -6.64 -2.85 -12.94
CA PHE A 145 -7.71 -2.41 -13.85
C PHE A 145 -7.66 -3.16 -15.17
N ARG A 146 -6.47 -3.25 -15.79
CA ARG A 146 -6.31 -3.99 -17.04
C ARG A 146 -6.73 -5.45 -16.90
N LYS A 147 -6.45 -6.07 -15.75
CA LYS A 147 -6.74 -7.48 -15.53
C LYS A 147 -8.20 -7.75 -15.17
N ILE A 148 -8.79 -6.99 -14.26
CA ILE A 148 -10.19 -7.19 -13.84
C ILE A 148 -11.18 -6.69 -14.90
N ASP A 149 -10.89 -5.54 -15.53
CA ASP A 149 -11.87 -4.89 -16.40
C ASP A 149 -11.91 -5.54 -17.79
N ARG A 150 -10.81 -6.14 -18.27
CA ARG A 150 -10.77 -6.84 -19.57
C ARG A 150 -11.29 -8.28 -19.53
N SER A 151 -11.31 -8.92 -18.37
CA SER A 151 -11.81 -10.29 -18.25
C SER A 151 -13.34 -10.31 -18.36
N THR A 152 -13.84 -10.92 -19.44
CA THR A 152 -15.27 -11.14 -19.70
C THR A 152 -15.80 -12.38 -18.99
N GLU A 153 -14.95 -13.37 -18.72
CA GLU A 153 -15.34 -14.63 -18.06
C GLU A 153 -14.71 -14.77 -16.67
N ALA A 154 -15.49 -15.26 -15.70
CA ALA A 154 -15.01 -15.57 -14.36
C ALA A 154 -13.85 -16.59 -14.34
N HIS A 155 -13.79 -17.47 -15.36
CA HIS A 155 -12.71 -18.45 -15.50
C HIS A 155 -11.35 -17.79 -15.80
N GLY A 156 -11.35 -16.64 -16.49
CA GLY A 156 -10.14 -15.86 -16.78
C GLY A 156 -9.55 -15.10 -15.58
N LEU A 157 -10.23 -15.16 -14.43
CA LEU A 157 -9.78 -14.57 -13.17
C LEU A 157 -9.35 -15.62 -12.12
N LYS A 158 -9.42 -16.91 -12.45
CA LYS A 158 -8.89 -17.96 -11.57
C LYS A 158 -7.39 -17.78 -11.36
N GLY A 159 -6.94 -17.81 -10.11
CA GLY A 159 -5.53 -17.61 -9.76
C GLY A 159 -5.08 -16.15 -9.74
N PHE A 160 -6.00 -15.20 -9.94
CA PHE A 160 -5.71 -13.76 -9.88
C PHE A 160 -4.95 -13.37 -8.61
N THR A 161 -5.31 -13.94 -7.46
CA THR A 161 -4.63 -13.65 -6.17
C THR A 161 -3.14 -13.96 -6.23
N LYS A 162 -2.76 -15.12 -6.80
CA LYS A 162 -1.36 -15.54 -6.90
C LYS A 162 -0.57 -14.61 -7.82
N GLU A 163 -1.15 -14.28 -8.97
CA GLU A 163 -0.50 -13.41 -9.95
C GLU A 163 -0.36 -11.96 -9.44
N SER A 164 -1.38 -11.46 -8.74
CA SER A 164 -1.36 -10.15 -8.08
C SER A 164 -0.26 -10.07 -7.02
N ASN A 165 -0.13 -11.11 -6.18
CA ASN A 165 0.95 -11.18 -5.20
C ASN A 165 2.35 -11.29 -5.84
N MET A 166 2.49 -12.06 -6.92
CA MET A 166 3.75 -12.15 -7.65
C MET A 166 4.15 -10.80 -8.28
N MET A 167 3.17 -10.08 -8.84
CA MET A 167 3.38 -8.71 -9.33
C MET A 167 3.80 -7.77 -8.20
N ALA A 168 3.14 -7.85 -7.03
CA ALA A 168 3.50 -7.05 -5.87
C ALA A 168 4.93 -7.35 -5.38
N MET A 169 5.34 -8.62 -5.35
CA MET A 169 6.72 -9.00 -5.02
C MET A 169 7.72 -8.44 -6.04
N ALA A 170 7.43 -8.54 -7.34
CA ALA A 170 8.30 -8.00 -8.39
C ALA A 170 8.46 -6.47 -8.28
N LEU A 171 7.36 -5.75 -8.07
CA LEU A 171 7.38 -4.30 -7.87
C LEU A 171 8.09 -3.91 -6.57
N GLY A 172 7.93 -4.70 -5.51
CA GLY A 172 8.63 -4.50 -4.24
C GLY A 172 10.14 -4.72 -4.36
N LEU A 173 10.58 -5.75 -5.08
CA LEU A 173 12.00 -5.97 -5.34
C LEU A 173 12.58 -4.84 -6.20
N LEU A 174 11.86 -4.42 -7.24
CA LEU A 174 12.26 -3.30 -8.08
C LEU A 174 12.40 -2.00 -7.26
N SER A 175 11.47 -1.74 -6.34
CA SER A 175 11.54 -0.54 -5.50
C SER A 175 12.74 -0.56 -4.56
N VAL A 176 13.09 -1.71 -3.99
CA VAL A 176 14.31 -1.86 -3.19
C VAL A 176 15.56 -1.50 -4.00
N ILE A 177 15.67 -2.02 -5.23
CA ILE A 177 16.80 -1.72 -6.12
C ILE A 177 16.87 -0.22 -6.43
N VAL A 178 15.74 0.39 -6.79
CA VAL A 178 15.65 1.82 -7.14
C VAL A 178 15.98 2.71 -5.94
N ILE A 179 15.46 2.39 -4.76
CA ILE A 179 15.72 3.16 -3.54
C ILE A 179 17.18 3.01 -3.10
N PHE A 180 17.71 1.78 -3.11
CA PHE A 180 19.09 1.53 -2.75
C PHE A 180 20.06 2.23 -3.69
N GLY A 181 19.83 2.14 -5.02
CA GLY A 181 20.64 2.84 -6.01
C GLY A 181 20.62 4.35 -5.82
N PHE A 182 19.47 4.94 -5.51
CA PHE A 182 19.37 6.36 -5.19
C PHE A 182 20.17 6.72 -3.93
N ILE A 183 20.05 5.95 -2.86
CA ILE A 183 20.82 6.19 -1.62
C ILE A 183 22.33 6.09 -1.91
N VAL A 184 22.79 5.08 -2.64
CA VAL A 184 24.21 4.91 -2.97
C VAL A 184 24.73 6.08 -3.79
N ILE A 185 24.03 6.49 -4.86
CA ILE A 185 24.52 7.54 -5.78
C ILE A 185 24.54 8.92 -5.11
N PHE A 186 23.54 9.23 -4.28
CA PHE A 186 23.34 10.58 -3.76
C PHE A 186 23.76 10.77 -2.30
N PHE A 187 23.97 9.70 -1.52
CA PHE A 187 24.21 9.78 -0.08
C PHE A 187 25.41 8.97 0.44
N LEU A 188 25.92 7.97 -0.31
CA LEU A 188 27.21 7.37 -0.01
C LEU A 188 28.26 7.96 -0.96
N PRO A 189 29.25 8.74 -0.48
CA PRO A 189 30.36 9.20 -1.31
C PRO A 189 31.20 8.04 -1.86
#